data_AF-A0A7Y5Q7W3-F1
#
_entry.id   AF-A0A7Y5Q7W3-F1
#
_cell.length_a   1.000
_cell.length_b   1.000
_cell.length_c   1.000
_cell.angle_alpha   90.00
_cell.angle_beta   90.00
_cell.angle_gamma   90.00
#
_symmetry.space_group_name_H-M   'P 1'
#
loop_
_entity.id
_entity.type
_entity.pdbx_description
1 polymer ?
#
loop_
_entity_poly.entity_id
_entity_poly.type
_entity_poly.pdbx_seq_one_letter_code
_entity_poly.pdbx_strand_id
1 'polypeptide(L)'
;MIIPIGAGKHLVTLRNDGGDWLAIGGIRLPRYVVDPAPPAQALAMSDGRELIAWVRNLNHWWRPVAEGQPIVPVPPVVVSLPPLPAGRYRLETWDTYEGKVTATRSLTLTAAPGSLELPAIATDLAVRLRPEG
;
A
#
# COMPACT_ATOMS: atom_id res chain seq x y z
N MET A 1 -2.06 -32.09 9.59
CA MET A 1 -2.48 -32.38 8.21
C MET A 1 -2.39 -31.09 7.40
N ILE A 2 -1.89 -31.15 6.16
CA ILE A 2 -1.82 -29.99 5.25
C ILE A 2 -2.69 -30.32 4.04
N ILE A 3 -3.63 -29.45 3.71
CA ILE A 3 -4.49 -29.59 2.54
C ILE A 3 -4.05 -28.52 1.51
N PRO A 4 -3.57 -28.91 0.32
CA PRO A 4 -3.25 -27.94 -0.72
C PRO A 4 -4.53 -27.30 -1.26
N ILE A 5 -4.55 -25.97 -1.33
CA ILE A 5 -5.63 -25.19 -1.94
C ILE A 5 -5.04 -24.49 -3.16
N GLY A 6 -5.70 -24.63 -4.31
CA GLY A 6 -5.27 -23.97 -5.55
C GLY A 6 -5.34 -22.44 -5.46
N ALA A 7 -4.77 -21.74 -6.44
CA ALA A 7 -4.90 -20.28 -6.49
C ALA A 7 -6.36 -19.83 -6.65
N GLY A 8 -6.69 -18.64 -6.17
CA GLY A 8 -8.00 -18.02 -6.34
C GLY A 8 -8.87 -17.99 -5.08
N LYS A 9 -10.12 -17.57 -5.24
CA LYS A 9 -11.09 -17.46 -4.16
C LYS A 9 -11.67 -18.84 -3.85
N HIS A 10 -11.52 -19.28 -2.61
CA HIS A 10 -12.05 -20.56 -2.13
C HIS A 10 -12.93 -20.34 -0.91
N LEU A 11 -14.02 -21.10 -0.82
CA LEU A 11 -14.79 -21.26 0.40
C LEU A 11 -14.26 -22.49 1.13
N VAL A 12 -13.74 -22.31 2.34
CA VAL A 12 -13.29 -23.41 3.20
C VAL A 12 -14.32 -23.58 4.31
N THR A 13 -15.00 -24.73 4.31
CA THR A 13 -16.02 -25.07 5.31
C THR A 13 -15.51 -26.20 6.19
N LEU A 14 -15.54 -25.99 7.51
CA LEU A 14 -15.39 -27.07 8.48
C LEU A 14 -16.78 -27.56 8.86
N ARG A 15 -17.03 -28.87 8.70
CA ARG A 15 -18.31 -29.49 9.05
C ARG A 15 -18.07 -30.73 9.90
N ASN A 16 -18.80 -30.85 11.01
CA ASN A 16 -18.86 -32.06 11.82
C ASN A 16 -20.16 -32.81 11.48
N ASP A 17 -20.05 -33.85 10.65
CA ASP A 17 -21.19 -34.66 10.21
C ASP A 17 -21.48 -35.85 11.15
N GLY A 18 -20.71 -35.98 12.24
CA GLY A 18 -20.87 -37.04 13.24
C GLY A 18 -21.84 -36.67 14.37
N GLY A 19 -22.29 -37.68 15.12
CA GLY A 19 -23.16 -37.52 16.28
C GLY A 19 -22.45 -37.18 17.60
N ASP A 20 -21.15 -36.85 17.54
CA ASP A 20 -20.30 -36.60 18.72
C ASP A 20 -19.42 -35.36 18.51
N TRP A 21 -18.68 -34.96 19.54
CA TRP A 21 -17.93 -33.71 19.60
C TRP A 21 -16.62 -33.73 18.80
N LEU A 22 -16.28 -32.59 18.20
CA LEU A 22 -15.00 -32.34 17.55
C LEU A 22 -14.25 -31.23 18.27
N ALA A 23 -13.02 -31.50 18.73
CA ALA A 23 -12.11 -30.50 19.29
C ALA A 23 -10.94 -30.22 18.34
N ILE A 24 -10.69 -28.94 18.04
CA ILE A 24 -9.61 -28.50 17.16
C ILE A 24 -8.70 -27.54 17.92
N GLY A 25 -7.43 -27.91 18.07
CA GLY A 25 -6.43 -27.09 18.78
C GLY A 25 -5.97 -25.85 18.02
N GLY A 26 -6.21 -25.78 16.70
CA GLY A 26 -5.92 -24.59 15.91
C GLY A 26 -6.03 -24.84 14.40
N ILE A 27 -6.47 -23.80 13.68
CA ILE A 27 -6.47 -23.76 12.22
C ILE A 27 -5.56 -22.62 11.80
N ARG A 28 -4.64 -22.88 10.86
CA ARG A 28 -3.76 -21.87 10.31
C ARG A 28 -3.91 -21.84 8.80
N LEU A 29 -4.12 -20.64 8.25
CA LEU A 29 -4.15 -20.35 6.83
C LEU A 29 -2.88 -19.56 6.45
N PRO A 30 -1.73 -20.24 6.28
CA PRO A 30 -0.49 -19.54 5.94
C PRO A 30 -0.64 -18.91 4.56
N ARG A 31 -0.20 -17.64 4.42
CA ARG A 31 -0.20 -16.88 3.14
C ARG A 31 -1.60 -16.62 2.56
N TYR A 32 -2.63 -16.57 3.39
CA TYR A 32 -3.92 -16.01 2.98
C TYR A 32 -3.78 -14.51 2.71
N VAL A 33 -4.08 -14.10 1.48
CA VAL A 33 -4.03 -12.71 1.04
C VAL A 33 -5.46 -12.20 0.95
N VAL A 34 -5.85 -11.35 1.90
CA VAL A 34 -7.19 -10.71 1.92
C VAL A 34 -7.32 -9.68 0.80
N ASP A 35 -6.22 -9.00 0.48
CA ASP A 35 -6.14 -7.97 -0.54
C ASP A 35 -4.86 -8.19 -1.36
N PRO A 36 -4.94 -8.47 -2.68
CA PRO A 36 -3.77 -8.59 -3.54
C PRO A 36 -3.05 -7.26 -3.75
N ALA A 37 -3.57 -6.15 -3.20
CA ALA A 37 -2.86 -4.88 -3.20
C ALA A 37 -1.45 -5.05 -2.61
N PRO A 38 -0.46 -4.33 -3.18
CA PRO A 38 0.85 -4.21 -2.55
C PRO A 38 0.68 -3.78 -1.08
N PRO A 39 1.57 -4.20 -0.16
CA PRO A 39 1.50 -3.84 1.26
C PRO A 39 1.91 -2.37 1.45
N ALA A 40 1.18 -1.46 0.81
CA ALA A 40 1.34 -0.02 0.85
C ALA A 40 0.03 0.65 1.28
N GLN A 41 0.15 1.75 2.01
CA GLN A 41 -0.99 2.58 2.33
C GLN A 41 -0.66 4.05 2.08
N ALA A 42 -1.51 4.71 1.29
CA ALA A 42 -1.47 6.14 1.08
C ALA A 42 -2.50 6.83 1.99
N LEU A 43 -2.04 7.84 2.73
CA LEU A 43 -2.88 8.77 3.49
C LEU A 43 -2.68 10.15 2.87
N ALA A 44 -3.75 10.77 2.40
CA ALA A 44 -3.67 12.02 1.64
C ALA A 44 -4.58 13.10 2.20
N MET A 45 -4.14 14.34 2.04
CA MET A 45 -4.94 15.54 2.26
C MET A 45 -4.88 16.41 1.00
N SER A 46 -6.00 17.03 0.65
CA SER A 46 -6.09 17.95 -0.48
C SER A 46 -7.08 19.07 -0.16
N ASP A 47 -6.80 20.26 -0.69
CA ASP A 47 -7.71 21.41 -0.71
C ASP A 47 -8.45 21.56 -2.06
N GLY A 48 -8.32 20.57 -2.94
CA GLY A 48 -8.87 20.57 -4.30
C GLY A 48 -7.96 21.23 -5.36
N ARG A 49 -6.80 21.76 -4.98
CA ARG A 49 -5.79 22.31 -5.90
C ARG A 49 -4.40 21.76 -5.63
N GLU A 50 -4.02 21.61 -4.37
CA GLU A 50 -2.81 20.95 -3.93
C GLU A 50 -3.14 19.63 -3.26
N LEU A 51 -2.17 18.73 -3.23
CA LEU A 51 -2.25 17.47 -2.51
C LEU A 51 -0.94 17.18 -1.79
N ILE A 52 -1.06 16.72 -0.56
CA ILE A 52 0.04 16.06 0.16
C ILE A 52 -0.40 14.64 0.50
N ALA A 53 0.47 13.67 0.27
CA ALA A 53 0.23 12.29 0.67
C ALA A 53 1.45 11.66 1.32
N TRP A 54 1.21 10.87 2.35
CA TRP A 54 2.18 10.00 2.99
C TRP A 54 1.91 8.56 2.57
N VAL A 55 2.90 7.90 1.99
CA VAL A 55 2.79 6.54 1.48
C VAL A 55 3.72 5.63 2.25
N ARG A 56 3.15 4.63 2.91
CA ARG A 56 3.84 3.78 3.89
C ARG A 56 4.04 2.37 3.35
N ASN A 57 5.21 1.78 3.58
CA ASN A 57 5.38 0.33 3.51
C ASN A 57 4.79 -0.30 4.78
N LEU A 58 3.72 -1.07 4.64
CA LEU A 58 3.06 -1.73 5.78
C LEU A 58 3.91 -2.82 6.43
N ASN A 59 4.94 -3.31 5.72
CA ASN A 59 5.95 -4.20 6.31
C ASN A 59 6.96 -3.44 7.17
N HIS A 60 7.05 -2.12 7.05
CA HIS A 60 7.99 -1.26 7.77
C HIS A 60 7.36 -0.69 9.04
N TRP A 61 7.15 -1.55 10.04
CA TRP A 61 6.66 -1.18 11.36
C TRP A 61 7.72 -1.41 12.43
N TRP A 62 7.48 -0.89 13.64
CA TRP A 62 8.49 -0.77 14.69
C TRP A 62 9.20 -2.09 15.04
N ARG A 63 8.50 -3.22 14.96
CA ARG A 63 8.99 -4.51 15.47
C ARG A 63 10.06 -5.15 14.58
N PRO A 64 9.85 -5.35 13.26
CA PRO A 64 10.92 -5.80 12.36
C PRO A 64 12.16 -4.92 12.41
N VAL A 65 11.98 -3.59 12.53
CA VAL A 65 13.09 -2.63 12.64
C VAL A 65 13.89 -2.87 13.92
N ALA A 66 13.21 -2.97 15.07
CA ALA A 66 13.85 -3.20 16.37
C ALA A 66 14.55 -4.58 16.45
N GLU A 67 14.04 -5.58 15.75
CA GLU A 67 14.58 -6.94 15.71
C GLU A 67 15.64 -7.16 14.62
N GLY A 68 15.97 -6.13 13.82
CA GLY A 68 16.92 -6.24 12.71
C GLY A 68 16.48 -7.21 11.61
N GLN A 69 15.17 -7.44 11.48
CA GLN A 69 14.62 -8.34 10.46
C GLN A 69 14.66 -7.65 9.08
N PRO A 70 14.90 -8.41 7.99
CA PRO A 70 14.81 -7.86 6.66
C PRO A 70 13.37 -7.41 6.36
N ILE A 71 13.21 -6.16 5.94
CA ILE A 71 11.92 -5.59 5.55
C ILE A 71 11.86 -5.57 4.03
N VAL A 72 10.85 -6.23 3.48
CA VAL A 72 10.64 -6.28 2.03
C VAL A 72 10.11 -4.93 1.54
N PRO A 73 10.79 -4.24 0.61
CA PRO A 73 10.28 -3.02 0.01
C PRO A 73 8.98 -3.29 -0.76
N VAL A 74 8.07 -2.32 -0.76
CA VAL A 74 6.96 -2.35 -1.71
C VAL A 74 7.54 -2.09 -3.11
N PRO A 75 7.22 -2.90 -4.14
CA PRO A 75 7.63 -2.60 -5.51
C PRO A 75 7.02 -1.27 -5.99
N PRO A 76 7.46 -0.72 -7.14
CA PRO A 76 6.81 0.46 -7.73
C PRO A 76 5.29 0.28 -7.83
N VAL A 77 4.53 1.30 -7.41
CA VAL A 77 3.07 1.27 -7.38
C VAL A 77 2.47 2.47 -8.08
N VAL A 78 1.24 2.30 -8.55
CA VAL A 78 0.40 3.40 -9.06
C VAL A 78 -0.64 3.73 -8.00
N VAL A 79 -0.71 5.00 -7.60
CA VAL A 79 -1.74 5.48 -6.67
C VAL A 79 -2.76 6.33 -7.42
N SER A 80 -4.04 6.09 -7.15
CA SER A 80 -5.12 6.96 -7.63
C SER A 80 -5.13 8.25 -6.82
N LEU A 81 -5.23 9.38 -7.51
CA LEU A 81 -5.34 10.68 -6.88
C LEU A 81 -6.82 11.02 -6.62
N PRO A 82 -7.14 11.77 -5.57
CA PRO A 82 -8.44 12.42 -5.47
C PRO A 82 -8.65 13.37 -6.66
N PRO A 83 -9.91 13.81 -6.92
CA PRO A 83 -10.20 14.72 -8.03
C PRO A 83 -9.40 16.03 -7.90
N LEU A 84 -8.47 16.24 -8.83
CA LEU A 84 -7.73 17.49 -9.01
C LEU A 84 -8.05 18.04 -10.40
N PRO A 85 -8.11 19.37 -10.60
CA PRO A 85 -8.30 19.97 -11.91
C PRO A 85 -7.25 19.51 -12.93
N ALA A 86 -7.64 19.42 -14.20
CA ALA A 86 -6.67 19.22 -15.27
C ALA A 86 -5.66 20.40 -15.30
N GLY A 87 -4.39 20.11 -15.55
CA GLY A 87 -3.33 21.11 -15.51
C GLY A 87 -1.95 20.51 -15.32
N ARG A 88 -0.94 21.39 -15.28
CA ARG A 88 0.43 21.02 -14.93
C ARG A 88 0.64 21.18 -13.43
N TYR A 89 1.33 20.20 -12.86
CA TYR A 89 1.64 20.13 -11.44
C TYR A 89 3.12 19.87 -11.27
N ARG A 90 3.71 20.48 -10.26
CA ARG A 90 5.00 20.08 -9.74
C ARG A 90 4.79 19.01 -8.68
N LEU A 91 5.36 17.84 -8.94
CA LEU A 91 5.47 16.76 -7.97
C LEU A 91 6.81 16.86 -7.26
N GLU A 92 6.76 16.95 -5.93
CA GLU A 92 7.91 16.79 -5.05
C GLU A 92 7.78 15.46 -4.31
N THR A 93 8.83 14.64 -4.33
CA THR A 93 8.96 13.43 -3.50
C THR A 93 9.93 13.70 -2.38
N TRP A 94 9.58 13.27 -1.18
CA TRP A 94 10.28 13.58 0.05
C TRP A 94 10.76 12.31 0.75
N ASP A 95 11.98 12.38 1.28
CA ASP A 95 12.44 11.50 2.35
C ASP A 95 11.82 11.97 3.66
N THR A 96 11.02 11.09 4.28
CA THR A 96 10.29 11.35 5.53
C THR A 96 11.17 11.28 6.77
N TYR A 97 12.36 10.69 6.69
CA TYR A 97 13.34 10.65 7.78
C TYR A 97 14.21 11.89 7.79
N GLU A 98 14.74 12.27 6.63
CA GLU A 98 15.62 13.43 6.51
C GLU A 98 14.85 14.75 6.36
N GLY A 99 13.57 14.69 6.00
CA GLY A 99 12.75 15.88 5.74
C GLY A 99 13.22 16.66 4.50
N LYS A 100 13.74 15.96 3.48
CA LYS A 100 14.28 16.57 2.26
C LYS A 100 13.57 16.08 1.01
N VAL A 101 13.50 16.95 0.01
CA VAL A 101 13.04 16.59 -1.33
C VAL A 101 14.11 15.72 -2.01
N THR A 102 13.74 14.51 -2.40
CA THR A 102 14.61 13.56 -3.11
C THR A 102 14.42 13.59 -4.62
N ALA A 103 13.24 14.02 -5.09
CA ALA A 103 12.96 14.20 -6.51
C ALA A 103 11.95 15.32 -6.75
N THR A 104 12.09 16.01 -7.88
CA THR A 104 11.09 16.96 -8.37
C THR A 104 10.87 16.72 -9.85
N ARG A 105 9.60 16.61 -10.29
CA ARG A 105 9.24 16.48 -11.70
C ARG A 105 7.90 17.15 -12.01
N SER A 106 7.68 17.50 -13.26
CA SER A 106 6.38 17.99 -13.72
C SER A 106 5.46 16.81 -14.05
N LEU A 107 4.19 16.94 -13.71
CA LEU A 107 3.11 15.97 -13.95
C LEU A 107 1.97 16.72 -14.64
N THR A 108 1.47 16.20 -15.77
CA THR A 108 0.29 16.76 -16.43
C THR A 108 -0.92 15.88 -16.15
N LEU A 109 -1.96 16.43 -15.51
CA LEU A 109 -3.24 15.77 -15.32
C LEU A 109 -4.19 16.19 -16.46
N THR A 110 -4.70 15.22 -17.22
CA THR A 110 -5.59 15.47 -18.36
C THR A 110 -7.07 15.22 -18.03
N ALA A 111 -7.35 14.38 -17.05
CA ALA A 111 -8.68 14.06 -16.56
C ALA A 111 -8.63 13.65 -15.07
N ALA A 112 -9.78 13.69 -14.39
CA ALA A 112 -9.93 13.25 -13.00
C ALA A 112 -10.76 11.94 -12.94
N PRO A 113 -10.40 10.97 -12.08
CA PRO A 113 -9.24 10.98 -11.19
C PRO A 113 -7.92 10.74 -11.95
N GLY A 114 -6.88 11.46 -11.53
CA GLY A 114 -5.52 11.23 -12.04
C GLY A 114 -4.86 10.03 -11.36
N SER A 115 -3.68 9.66 -11.84
CA SER A 115 -2.83 8.66 -11.20
C SER A 115 -1.40 9.18 -11.05
N LEU A 116 -0.69 8.60 -10.09
CA LEU A 116 0.70 8.91 -9.80
C LEU A 116 1.50 7.61 -9.67
N GLU A 117 2.55 7.48 -10.48
CA GLU A 117 3.54 6.42 -10.35
C GLU A 117 4.54 6.76 -9.24
N LEU A 118 4.72 5.85 -8.30
CA LEU A 118 5.67 5.96 -7.20
C LEU A 118 6.79 4.93 -7.37
N PRO A 119 8.03 5.27 -6.94
CA PRO A 119 9.12 4.31 -6.92
C PRO A 119 8.87 3.21 -5.88
N ALA A 120 9.79 2.25 -5.81
CA ALA A 120 9.78 1.28 -4.71
C ALA A 120 9.87 1.99 -3.34
N ILE A 121 9.14 1.47 -2.36
CA ILE A 121 8.98 2.10 -1.04
C ILE A 121 9.63 1.18 0.00
N ALA A 122 10.86 1.50 0.39
CA ALA A 122 11.59 0.73 1.40
C ALA A 122 10.99 0.93 2.80
N THR A 123 10.78 2.19 3.19
CA THR A 123 10.24 2.59 4.49
C THR A 123 8.88 3.28 4.32
N ASP A 124 8.91 4.51 3.87
CA ASP A 124 7.80 5.39 3.59
C ASP A 124 8.35 6.58 2.81
N LEU A 125 7.46 7.30 2.14
CA LEU A 125 7.78 8.53 1.42
C LEU A 125 6.61 9.49 1.54
N ALA A 126 6.88 10.78 1.36
CA ALA A 126 5.83 11.77 1.18
C ALA A 126 5.88 12.34 -0.23
N VAL A 127 4.72 12.67 -0.77
CA VAL A 127 4.59 13.38 -2.03
C VAL A 127 3.77 14.65 -1.83
N ARG A 128 4.17 15.70 -2.54
CA ARG A 128 3.40 16.93 -2.66
C ARG A 128 3.17 17.24 -4.13
N LEU A 129 1.92 17.46 -4.50
CA LEU A 129 1.53 18.00 -5.81
C LEU A 129 1.04 19.43 -5.61
N ARG A 130 1.59 20.35 -6.39
CA ARG A 130 1.15 21.75 -6.45
C ARG A 130 1.04 22.22 -7.89
N PRO A 131 0.05 23.04 -8.27
CA PRO A 131 -0.04 23.57 -9.63
C PRO A 131 1.25 24.27 -10.05
N GLU A 132 1.68 24.04 -11.29
CA GLU A 132 2.59 24.97 -11.96
C GLU A 132 1.73 26.14 -12.46
N GLY A 133 2.17 27.37 -12.21
CA GLY A 133 1.37 28.59 -12.36
C GLY A 133 0.74 28.80 -13.73
#